data_AF-A0A6M8EB61-F1
#
_entry.id   AF-A0A6M8EB61-F1
#
_cell.length_a   1.000
_cell.length_b   1.000
_cell.length_c   1.000
_cell.angle_alpha   90.00
_cell.angle_beta   90.00
_cell.angle_gamma   90.00
#
_symmetry.space_group_name_H-M   'P 1'
#
loop_
_entity.id
_entity.type
_entity.pdbx_description
1 polymer ?
#
loop_
_entity_poly.entity_id
_entity_poly.type
_entity_poly.pdbx_seq_one_letter_code
_entity_poly.pdbx_strand_id
1 'polypeptide(L)'
;MYLFGFGSLINLKSAQKSFTRVLSQNDLIPVEIKGYKRVWNSIENIKFKDNDEEINGIFLNLQKDENASVNGVIIKITKSEFEILKLREKNYSQIKIKSTDILDYKLDEDLIAFMTTNGEKIAKKEDENCFIPSLYIDILTDAFVNYSEDFISKYKKSLEDLPFPKKEGPYSFSDPIQNKIAREGLKK
;
A
#
# COMPACT_ATOMS: atom_id res chain seq x y z
N MET A 1 -10.23 0.27 -16.30
CA MET A 1 -9.04 0.49 -15.45
C MET A 1 -9.29 -0.02 -14.05
N TYR A 2 -8.34 -0.81 -13.56
CA TYR A 2 -8.40 -1.47 -12.27
C TYR A 2 -7.07 -1.29 -11.55
N LEU A 3 -7.14 -1.02 -10.25
CA LEU A 3 -6.00 -0.84 -9.37
C LEU A 3 -5.85 -2.06 -8.47
N PHE A 4 -4.64 -2.59 -8.36
CA PHE A 4 -4.27 -3.53 -7.32
C PHE A 4 -3.68 -2.80 -6.11
N GLY A 5 -4.39 -2.85 -4.98
CA GLY A 5 -3.95 -2.32 -3.69
C GLY A 5 -3.54 -3.44 -2.74
N PHE A 6 -2.29 -3.42 -2.27
CA PHE A 6 -1.75 -4.47 -1.39
C PHE A 6 -1.27 -3.95 -0.03
N GLY A 7 -1.19 -2.63 0.15
CA GLY A 7 -0.88 -1.96 1.43
C GLY A 7 -2.12 -1.29 2.01
N SER A 8 -2.01 -0.05 2.46
CA SER A 8 -3.11 0.67 3.12
C SER A 8 -4.44 0.77 2.36
N LEU A 9 -4.44 0.56 1.03
CA LEU A 9 -5.66 0.55 0.22
C LEU A 9 -6.59 -0.64 0.49
N ILE A 10 -6.12 -1.70 1.19
CA ILE A 10 -7.03 -2.75 1.68
C ILE A 10 -8.00 -2.24 2.75
N ASN A 11 -7.68 -1.11 3.39
CA ASN A 11 -8.53 -0.50 4.40
C ASN A 11 -9.51 0.46 3.73
N LEU A 12 -10.82 0.21 3.83
CA LEU A 12 -11.85 1.03 3.17
C LEU A 12 -11.75 2.53 3.52
N LYS A 13 -11.53 2.88 4.79
CA LYS A 13 -11.41 4.28 5.23
C LYS A 13 -10.17 4.95 4.64
N SER A 14 -9.06 4.20 4.53
CA SER A 14 -7.83 4.68 3.89
C SER A 14 -8.01 4.83 2.38
N ALA A 15 -8.63 3.85 1.72
CA ALA A 15 -8.92 3.88 0.30
C ALA A 15 -9.80 5.08 -0.05
N GLN A 16 -10.92 5.29 0.66
CA GLN A 16 -11.89 6.37 0.43
C GLN A 16 -11.26 7.76 0.29
N LYS A 17 -10.14 8.02 0.95
CA LYS A 17 -9.42 9.31 0.88
C LYS A 17 -8.94 9.67 -0.53
N SER A 18 -8.79 8.69 -1.41
CA SER A 18 -8.36 8.86 -2.81
C SER A 18 -9.51 8.85 -3.82
N PHE A 19 -10.76 8.74 -3.36
CA PHE A 19 -11.93 8.55 -4.23
C PHE A 19 -12.96 9.65 -3.96
N THR A 20 -13.49 10.23 -5.05
CA THR A 20 -14.55 11.24 -4.97
C THR A 20 -15.93 10.60 -4.76
N ARG A 21 -16.12 9.38 -5.30
CA ARG A 21 -17.29 8.55 -5.01
C ARG A 21 -17.16 7.90 -3.63
N VAL A 22 -18.30 7.55 -3.04
CA VAL A 22 -18.31 6.76 -1.80
C VAL A 22 -18.03 5.31 -2.17
N LEU A 23 -16.98 4.74 -1.56
CA LEU A 23 -16.64 3.33 -1.66
C LEU A 23 -17.40 2.53 -0.61
N SER A 24 -17.75 1.32 -0.98
CA SER A 24 -18.22 0.26 -0.09
C SER A 24 -17.19 -0.86 0.00
N GLN A 25 -17.34 -1.79 0.94
CA GLN A 25 -16.45 -2.95 1.02
C GLN A 25 -16.52 -3.82 -0.25
N ASN A 26 -17.67 -3.83 -0.94
CA ASN A 26 -17.83 -4.56 -2.20
C ASN A 26 -17.01 -3.96 -3.36
N ASP A 27 -16.54 -2.72 -3.24
CA ASP A 27 -15.63 -2.11 -4.21
C ASP A 27 -14.17 -2.59 -4.05
N LEU A 28 -13.83 -3.23 -2.93
CA LEU A 28 -12.51 -3.76 -2.60
C LEU A 28 -12.53 -5.28 -2.75
N ILE A 29 -12.35 -5.75 -3.98
CA ILE A 29 -12.47 -7.17 -4.32
C ILE A 29 -11.17 -7.88 -3.93
N PRO A 30 -11.16 -8.78 -2.92
CA PRO A 30 -9.96 -9.50 -2.53
C PRO A 30 -9.53 -10.44 -3.66
N VAL A 31 -8.23 -10.43 -3.97
CA VAL A 31 -7.62 -11.31 -4.97
C VAL A 31 -6.22 -11.74 -4.58
N GLU A 32 -5.71 -12.74 -5.28
CA GLU A 32 -4.33 -13.20 -5.22
C GLU A 32 -3.63 -13.06 -6.58
N ILE A 33 -2.45 -12.46 -6.55
CA ILE A 33 -1.63 -12.18 -7.74
C ILE A 33 -0.35 -13.02 -7.68
N LYS A 34 -0.05 -13.77 -8.75
CA LYS A 34 1.19 -14.54 -8.88
C LYS A 34 2.36 -13.66 -9.33
N GLY A 35 3.59 -14.11 -9.06
CA GLY A 35 4.80 -13.48 -9.58
C GLY A 35 5.30 -12.30 -8.76
N TYR A 36 4.69 -12.06 -7.59
CA TYR A 36 5.04 -10.99 -6.69
C TYR A 36 4.95 -11.47 -5.24
N LYS A 37 5.79 -10.89 -4.39
CA LYS A 37 5.69 -10.96 -2.94
C LYS A 37 5.58 -9.57 -2.34
N ARG A 38 4.99 -9.52 -1.15
CA ARG A 38 4.91 -8.31 -0.33
C ARG A 38 6.16 -8.20 0.55
N VAL A 39 6.79 -7.03 0.57
CA VAL A 39 7.99 -6.75 1.37
C VAL A 39 7.90 -5.38 2.04
N TRP A 40 8.64 -5.18 3.14
CA TRP A 40 8.74 -3.90 3.85
C TRP A 40 10.05 -3.21 3.50
N ASN A 41 10.07 -2.49 2.38
CA ASN A 41 11.29 -1.80 1.95
C ASN A 41 11.03 -0.52 1.16
N SER A 42 9.79 -0.05 1.03
CA SER A 42 9.56 1.24 0.38
C SER A 42 9.85 2.37 1.35
N ILE A 43 10.77 3.27 1.00
CA ILE A 43 11.13 4.44 1.80
C ILE A 43 10.23 5.61 1.43
N GLU A 44 9.56 6.17 2.44
CA GLU A 44 8.91 7.47 2.37
C GLU A 44 9.49 8.36 3.46
N ASN A 45 9.74 9.62 3.13
CA ASN A 45 10.22 10.58 4.12
C ASN A 45 9.05 11.03 4.99
N ILE A 46 9.19 10.81 6.30
CA ILE A 46 8.15 11.14 7.27
C ILE A 46 8.74 11.90 8.46
N LYS A 47 7.85 12.57 9.20
CA LYS A 47 8.14 13.19 10.48
C LYS A 47 7.17 12.68 11.51
N PHE A 48 7.67 12.26 12.67
CA PHE A 48 6.82 11.92 13.80
C PHE A 48 6.52 13.19 14.62
N LYS A 49 5.36 13.26 15.26
CA LYS A 49 4.94 14.49 15.97
C LYS A 49 5.83 14.85 17.17
N ASP A 50 6.51 13.86 17.74
CA ASP A 50 7.43 13.99 18.87
C ASP A 50 8.85 14.41 18.45
N ASN A 51 9.16 14.41 17.15
CA ASN A 51 10.46 14.81 16.63
C ASN A 51 10.33 15.42 15.22
N ASP A 52 10.74 16.68 15.06
CA ASP A 52 10.71 17.39 13.77
C ASP A 52 11.78 16.91 12.76
N GLU A 53 12.67 16.00 13.17
CA GLU A 53 13.62 15.34 12.29
C GLU A 53 12.92 14.48 11.25
N GLU A 54 13.41 14.60 10.02
CA GLU A 54 13.00 13.75 8.91
C GLU A 54 13.65 12.38 9.04
N ILE A 55 12.83 11.35 8.92
CA ILE A 55 13.25 9.97 9.04
C ILE A 55 12.75 9.15 7.84
N ASN A 56 13.34 7.97 7.65
CA ASN A 56 12.91 7.05 6.60
C ASN A 56 11.80 6.15 7.13
N GLY A 57 10.56 6.48 6.81
CA GLY A 57 9.41 5.62 7.05
C GLY A 57 9.43 4.44 6.09
N ILE A 58 9.35 3.22 6.62
CA ILE A 58 9.32 1.99 5.83
C ILE A 58 7.88 1.51 5.67
N PHE A 59 7.49 1.35 4.41
CA PHE A 59 6.15 0.95 3.99
C PHE A 59 6.19 -0.30 3.11
N LEU A 60 5.00 -0.87 2.89
CA LEU A 60 4.82 -2.05 2.06
C LEU A 60 5.13 -1.75 0.59
N ASN A 61 5.86 -2.67 -0.04
CA ASN A 61 6.16 -2.68 -1.45
C ASN A 61 5.82 -4.06 -2.06
N LEU A 62 5.78 -4.10 -3.39
CA LEU A 62 5.85 -5.33 -4.15
C LEU A 62 7.29 -5.59 -4.59
N GLN A 63 7.66 -6.86 -4.64
CA GLN A 63 8.89 -7.32 -5.26
C GLN A 63 8.55 -8.48 -6.19
N LYS A 64 9.11 -8.49 -7.40
CA LYS A 64 8.96 -9.62 -8.32
C LYS A 64 9.54 -10.88 -7.71
N ASP A 65 8.77 -11.96 -7.78
CA ASP A 65 9.17 -13.30 -7.36
C ASP A 65 8.25 -14.31 -8.06
N GLU A 66 8.77 -14.98 -9.09
CA GLU A 66 7.99 -15.87 -9.96
C GLU A 66 7.38 -17.08 -9.23
N ASN A 67 7.94 -17.43 -8.08
CA ASN A 67 7.50 -18.56 -7.26
C ASN A 67 6.57 -18.14 -6.11
N ALA A 68 6.29 -16.85 -5.99
CA ALA A 68 5.45 -16.32 -4.93
C ALA A 68 4.11 -15.80 -5.46
N SER A 69 3.20 -15.58 -4.52
CA SER A 69 1.97 -14.86 -4.73
C SER A 69 1.75 -13.84 -3.62
N VAL A 70 0.94 -12.83 -3.92
CA VAL A 70 0.58 -11.76 -2.99
C VAL A 70 -0.91 -11.53 -3.04
N ASN A 71 -1.55 -11.51 -1.87
CA ASN A 71 -2.95 -11.13 -1.77
C ASN A 71 -3.12 -9.60 -1.68
N GLY A 72 -4.27 -9.10 -2.07
CA GLY A 72 -4.60 -7.68 -2.01
C GLY A 72 -6.02 -7.45 -2.51
N VAL A 73 -6.33 -6.22 -2.92
CA VAL A 73 -7.65 -5.88 -3.45
C VAL A 73 -7.57 -5.29 -4.83
N ILE A 74 -8.53 -5.62 -5.68
CA ILE A 74 -8.82 -4.91 -6.92
C ILE A 74 -9.86 -3.84 -6.63
N ILE A 75 -9.60 -2.63 -7.09
CA ILE A 75 -10.54 -1.50 -7.05
C ILE A 75 -10.73 -0.96 -8.46
N LYS A 76 -11.98 -0.85 -8.91
CA LYS A 76 -12.29 -0.19 -10.19
C LYS A 76 -12.10 1.32 -10.05
N ILE A 77 -11.33 1.91 -10.96
CA ILE A 77 -10.96 3.33 -10.93
C ILE A 77 -11.29 4.04 -12.24
N THR A 78 -11.64 5.32 -12.12
CA THR A 78 -11.76 6.27 -13.23
C THR A 78 -10.42 6.95 -13.53
N LYS A 79 -10.34 7.68 -14.65
CA LYS A 79 -9.14 8.47 -15.00
C LYS A 79 -8.83 9.57 -13.97
N SER A 80 -9.86 10.24 -13.45
CA SER A 80 -9.67 11.29 -12.44
C SER A 80 -9.18 10.72 -11.11
N GLU A 81 -9.77 9.62 -10.64
CA GLU A 81 -9.29 8.92 -9.43
C GLU A 81 -7.85 8.42 -9.61
N PHE A 82 -7.50 7.98 -10.81
CA PHE A 82 -6.15 7.54 -11.11
C PHE A 82 -5.10 8.65 -10.96
N GLU A 83 -5.39 9.88 -11.42
CA GLU A 83 -4.47 11.00 -11.23
C GLU A 83 -4.31 11.37 -9.74
N ILE A 84 -5.38 11.23 -8.94
CA ILE A 84 -5.31 11.43 -7.48
C ILE A 84 -4.43 10.36 -6.82
N LEU A 85 -4.56 9.10 -7.25
CA LEU A 85 -3.75 8.00 -6.76
C LEU A 85 -2.26 8.20 -7.10
N LYS A 86 -1.92 8.72 -8.29
CA LYS A 86 -0.52 9.05 -8.62
C LYS A 86 0.09 10.08 -7.67
N LEU A 87 -0.71 11.05 -7.21
CA LEU A 87 -0.25 12.04 -6.23
C LEU A 87 -0.04 11.43 -4.85
N ARG A 88 -0.87 10.46 -4.46
CA ARG A 88 -0.74 9.69 -3.21
C ARG A 88 0.49 8.78 -3.22
N GLU A 89 0.72 8.11 -4.35
CA GLU A 89 1.76 7.09 -4.53
C GLU A 89 2.98 7.66 -5.26
N LYS A 90 3.27 8.96 -5.06
CA LYS A 90 4.22 9.75 -5.86
C LYS A 90 5.63 9.15 -5.97
N ASN A 91 6.09 8.44 -4.94
CA ASN A 91 7.43 7.84 -4.92
C ASN A 91 7.45 6.37 -5.39
N TYR A 92 6.29 5.82 -5.76
CA TYR A 92 6.18 4.52 -6.39
C TYR A 92 6.15 4.66 -7.92
N SER A 93 6.65 3.64 -8.59
CA SER A 93 6.51 3.50 -10.03
C SER A 93 5.21 2.79 -10.37
N GLN A 94 4.50 3.30 -11.38
CA GLN A 94 3.35 2.62 -11.94
C GLN A 94 3.79 1.38 -12.71
N ILE A 95 3.27 0.21 -12.34
CA ILE A 95 3.46 -1.05 -13.05
C ILE A 95 2.14 -1.60 -13.58
N LYS A 96 2.23 -2.51 -14.55
CA LYS A 96 1.10 -3.31 -15.02
C LYS A 96 1.28 -4.75 -14.58
N ILE A 97 0.21 -5.33 -14.04
CA ILE A 97 0.10 -6.74 -13.71
C ILE A 97 -0.87 -7.35 -14.70
N LYS A 98 -0.46 -8.43 -15.37
CA LYS A 98 -1.30 -9.05 -16.42
C LYS A 98 -2.53 -9.66 -15.78
N SER A 99 -3.68 -9.57 -16.46
CA SER A 99 -4.90 -10.24 -15.98
C SER A 99 -4.74 -11.75 -15.79
N THR A 100 -3.86 -12.38 -16.59
CA THR A 100 -3.49 -13.81 -16.50
C THR A 100 -2.70 -14.19 -15.25
N ASP A 101 -2.25 -13.20 -14.46
CA ASP A 101 -1.51 -13.41 -13.22
C ASP A 101 -2.41 -13.33 -11.99
N ILE A 102 -3.70 -13.01 -12.17
CA ILE A 102 -4.73 -13.05 -11.12
C ILE A 102 -5.23 -14.50 -11.01
N LEU A 103 -5.14 -15.07 -9.80
CA LEU A 103 -5.36 -16.51 -9.59
C LEU A 103 -6.83 -16.87 -9.35
N ASP A 104 -7.54 -16.03 -8.60
CA ASP A 104 -8.86 -16.29 -8.02
C ASP A 104 -9.96 -15.38 -8.56
N TYR A 105 -9.63 -14.50 -9.50
CA TYR A 105 -10.57 -13.57 -10.13
C TYR A 105 -10.27 -13.38 -11.61
N LYS A 106 -11.31 -13.35 -12.45
CA LYS A 106 -11.17 -13.12 -13.89
C LYS A 106 -11.42 -11.67 -14.23
N LEU A 107 -10.48 -11.09 -14.96
CA LEU A 107 -10.57 -9.73 -15.46
C LEU A 107 -10.13 -9.69 -16.93
N ASP A 108 -10.83 -8.92 -17.75
CA ASP A 108 -10.51 -8.78 -19.18
C ASP A 108 -9.40 -7.75 -19.44
N GLU A 109 -9.02 -6.97 -18.42
CA GLU A 109 -8.03 -5.91 -18.49
C GLU A 109 -6.89 -6.15 -17.49
N ASP A 110 -5.68 -5.69 -17.83
CA ASP A 110 -4.55 -5.67 -16.90
C ASP A 110 -4.81 -4.73 -15.70
N LEU A 111 -4.19 -5.05 -14.57
CA LEU A 111 -4.22 -4.22 -13.38
C LEU A 111 -3.09 -3.20 -13.39
N ILE A 112 -3.35 -2.03 -12.82
CA ILE A 112 -2.32 -1.07 -12.45
C ILE A 112 -1.94 -1.33 -11.00
N ALA A 113 -0.65 -1.28 -10.66
CA ALA A 113 -0.20 -1.27 -9.28
C ALA A 113 0.93 -0.24 -9.11
N PHE A 114 1.21 0.13 -7.86
CA PHE A 114 2.30 1.03 -7.50
C PHE A 114 3.38 0.22 -6.80
N MET A 115 4.59 0.21 -7.38
CA MET A 115 5.74 -0.56 -6.89
C MET A 115 6.97 0.33 -6.88
N THR A 116 7.71 0.37 -5.78
CA THR A 116 8.97 1.12 -5.69
C THR A 116 10.03 0.39 -6.49
N THR A 117 10.49 1.01 -7.58
CA THR A 117 11.56 0.49 -8.44
C THR A 117 12.85 1.32 -8.38
N ASN A 118 12.77 2.54 -7.86
CA ASN A 118 13.96 3.37 -7.64
C ASN A 118 14.78 2.77 -6.49
N GLY A 119 16.01 2.34 -6.78
CA GLY A 119 16.91 1.76 -5.79
C GLY A 119 17.23 2.66 -4.60
N GLU A 120 17.18 3.99 -4.76
CA GLU A 120 17.38 4.96 -3.66
C GLU A 120 16.19 5.00 -2.69
N LYS A 121 15.02 4.53 -3.12
CA LYS A 121 13.80 4.45 -2.31
C LYS A 121 13.52 3.01 -1.82
N ILE A 122 14.44 2.09 -2.06
CA ILE A 122 14.37 0.71 -1.56
C ILE A 122 15.33 0.57 -0.39
N ALA A 123 14.76 0.39 0.80
CA ALA A 123 15.54 0.21 2.02
C ALA A 123 16.31 -1.11 2.00
N LYS A 124 17.55 -1.04 2.47
CA LYS A 124 18.45 -2.15 2.73
C LYS A 124 18.54 -2.40 4.22
N LYS A 125 18.93 -3.62 4.60
CA LYS A 125 18.97 -4.03 6.00
C LYS A 125 19.97 -3.21 6.83
N GLU A 126 20.99 -2.67 6.18
CA GLU A 126 22.03 -1.86 6.78
C GLU A 126 21.66 -0.37 6.86
N ASP A 127 20.51 0.05 6.30
CA ASP A 127 20.11 1.46 6.30
C ASP A 127 19.72 1.91 7.73
N GLU A 128 20.34 3.00 8.17
CA GLU A 128 20.05 3.64 9.44
C GLU A 128 18.85 4.59 9.34
N ASN A 129 18.27 4.97 10.49
CA ASN A 129 17.13 5.88 10.58
C ASN A 129 15.87 5.41 9.83
N CYS A 130 15.73 4.09 9.65
CA CYS A 130 14.62 3.42 9.00
C CYS A 130 13.65 2.82 10.02
N PHE A 131 12.39 3.24 9.99
CA PHE A 131 11.37 2.82 10.95
C PHE A 131 10.05 2.48 10.28
N ILE A 132 9.40 1.40 10.71
CA ILE A 132 8.02 1.08 10.31
C ILE A 132 7.06 1.83 11.25
N PRO A 133 6.17 2.72 10.75
CA PRO A 133 5.23 3.41 11.63
C PRO A 133 4.17 2.44 12.17
N SER A 134 4.02 2.32 13.49
CA SER A 134 3.05 1.39 14.08
C SER A 134 1.61 1.71 13.67
N LEU A 135 1.24 3.00 13.58
CA LEU A 135 -0.08 3.41 13.08
C LEU A 135 -0.34 2.97 11.64
N TYR A 136 0.69 2.71 10.84
CA TYR A 136 0.49 2.16 9.50
C TYR A 136 0.12 0.66 9.59
N ILE A 137 0.74 -0.09 10.50
CA ILE A 137 0.34 -1.48 10.79
C ILE A 137 -1.11 -1.53 11.28
N ASP A 138 -1.50 -0.62 12.18
CA ASP A 138 -2.88 -0.55 12.68
C ASP A 138 -3.89 -0.38 11.54
N ILE A 139 -3.59 0.48 10.56
CA ILE A 139 -4.44 0.65 9.36
C ILE A 139 -4.61 -0.67 8.61
N LEU A 140 -3.55 -1.47 8.49
CA LEU A 140 -3.60 -2.76 7.81
C LEU A 140 -4.43 -3.76 8.60
N THR A 141 -4.20 -3.86 9.92
CA THR A 141 -4.88 -4.84 10.78
C THR A 141 -6.34 -4.50 11.02
N ASP A 142 -6.70 -3.21 11.10
CA ASP A 142 -8.08 -2.74 11.20
C ASP A 142 -8.93 -3.15 9.98
N ALA A 143 -8.29 -3.35 8.83
CA ALA A 143 -8.97 -3.77 7.62
C ALA A 143 -9.45 -5.22 7.71
N PHE A 144 -8.79 -6.07 8.51
CA PHE A 144 -9.00 -7.52 8.57
C PHE A 144 -10.42 -7.92 8.94
N VAL A 145 -11.15 -7.09 9.70
CA VAL A 145 -12.54 -7.38 10.10
C VAL A 145 -13.47 -7.57 8.89
N ASN A 146 -13.07 -7.09 7.71
CA ASN A 146 -13.87 -7.11 6.49
C ASN A 146 -13.44 -8.21 5.49
N TYR A 147 -12.47 -9.04 5.82
CA TYR A 147 -11.93 -10.06 4.93
C TYR A 147 -12.09 -11.48 5.49
N SER A 148 -11.99 -12.48 4.62
CA SER A 148 -12.03 -13.89 5.03
C SER A 148 -10.79 -14.28 5.82
N GLU A 149 -10.91 -15.35 6.63
CA GLU A 149 -9.78 -15.87 7.41
C GLU A 149 -8.59 -16.28 6.53
N ASP A 150 -8.82 -16.84 5.33
CA ASP A 150 -7.76 -17.18 4.38
C ASP A 150 -6.98 -15.94 3.94
N PHE A 151 -7.69 -14.86 3.57
CA PHE A 151 -7.07 -13.60 3.19
C PHE A 151 -6.23 -13.04 4.34
N ILE A 152 -6.78 -13.02 5.55
CA ILE A 152 -6.10 -12.50 6.75
C ILE A 152 -4.86 -13.34 7.05
N SER A 153 -4.97 -14.67 7.04
CA SER A 153 -3.86 -15.60 7.32
C SER A 153 -2.70 -15.40 6.35
N LYS A 154 -2.99 -15.30 5.04
CA LYS A 154 -1.98 -15.00 4.02
C LYS A 154 -1.36 -13.61 4.23
N TYR A 155 -2.17 -12.62 4.59
CA TYR A 155 -1.69 -11.25 4.79
C TYR A 155 -0.77 -11.13 6.02
N LYS A 156 -1.14 -11.78 7.13
CA LYS A 156 -0.41 -11.74 8.41
C LYS A 156 1.02 -12.23 8.32
N LYS A 157 1.33 -13.16 7.40
CA LYS A 157 2.71 -13.58 7.13
C LYS A 157 3.65 -12.41 6.80
N SER A 158 3.13 -11.34 6.21
CA SER A 158 3.90 -10.13 5.92
C SER A 158 4.08 -9.21 7.14
N LEU A 159 3.49 -9.52 8.29
CA LEU A 159 3.53 -8.70 9.51
C LEU A 159 4.34 -9.35 10.66
N GLU A 160 4.75 -10.61 10.51
CA GLU A 160 5.43 -11.39 11.56
C GLU A 160 6.93 -11.08 11.66
N ASP A 161 7.66 -11.09 10.54
CA ASP A 161 9.11 -10.87 10.48
C ASP A 161 9.48 -9.52 9.88
N LEU A 162 9.15 -8.44 10.60
CA LEU A 162 9.41 -7.07 10.12
C LEU A 162 10.93 -6.79 10.05
N PRO A 163 11.45 -6.34 8.89
CA PRO A 163 12.90 -6.15 8.69
C PRO A 163 13.47 -4.89 9.35
N PHE A 164 12.61 -3.99 9.83
CA PHE A 164 12.99 -2.72 10.47
C PHE A 164 12.25 -2.53 11.78
N PRO A 165 12.81 -1.77 12.75
CA PRO A 165 12.15 -1.49 14.00
C PRO A 165 10.87 -0.69 13.81
N LYS A 166 9.87 -0.95 14.66
CA LYS A 166 8.65 -0.15 14.71
C LYS A 166 8.88 1.14 15.49
N LYS A 167 8.23 2.22 15.06
CA LYS A 167 8.17 3.47 15.83
C LYS A 167 6.73 3.89 16.07
N GLU A 168 6.43 4.12 17.33
CA GLU A 168 5.11 4.51 17.80
C GLU A 168 4.84 6.00 17.57
N GLY A 169 3.56 6.35 17.51
CA GLY A 169 3.11 7.74 17.47
C GLY A 169 2.62 8.22 16.11
N PRO A 170 1.95 9.38 16.09
CA PRO A 170 1.46 9.99 14.86
C PRO A 170 2.62 10.46 13.99
N TYR A 171 2.56 10.11 12.70
CA TYR A 171 3.48 10.59 11.68
C TYR A 171 2.73 11.37 10.59
N SER A 172 3.49 12.17 9.86
CA SER A 172 3.08 12.87 8.65
C SER A 172 4.10 12.64 7.55
N PHE A 173 3.64 12.58 6.30
CA PHE A 173 4.56 12.56 5.16
C PHE A 173 5.19 13.96 4.99
N SER A 174 6.49 14.01 4.70
CA SER A 174 7.18 15.28 4.47
C SER A 174 6.64 16.03 3.25
N ASP A 175 6.17 15.32 2.22
CA ASP A 175 5.50 15.93 1.07
C ASP A 175 4.07 16.36 1.45
N PRO A 176 3.74 17.67 1.40
CA PRO A 176 2.42 18.16 1.82
C PRO A 176 1.25 17.64 0.99
N ILE A 177 1.46 17.37 -0.30
CA ILE A 177 0.41 16.87 -1.20
C ILE A 177 0.12 15.40 -0.88
N GLN A 178 1.19 14.60 -0.75
CA GLN A 178 1.08 13.20 -0.34
C GLN A 178 0.41 13.11 1.04
N ASN A 179 0.86 13.92 2.00
CA ASN A 179 0.29 13.96 3.34
C ASN A 179 -1.20 14.31 3.30
N LYS A 180 -1.58 15.36 2.57
CA LYS A 180 -2.97 15.77 2.43
C LYS A 180 -3.83 14.64 1.88
N ILE A 181 -3.42 13.98 0.80
CA ILE A 181 -4.25 12.94 0.17
C ILE A 181 -4.28 11.66 1.02
N ALA A 182 -3.15 11.21 1.55
CA ALA A 182 -3.09 9.95 2.32
C ALA A 182 -3.69 10.07 3.73
N ARG A 183 -3.56 11.24 4.39
CA ARG A 183 -4.00 11.45 5.77
C ARG A 183 -5.34 12.16 5.86
N GLU A 184 -5.52 13.27 5.15
CA GLU A 184 -6.75 14.10 5.22
C GLU A 184 -7.80 13.67 4.20
N GLY A 185 -7.36 13.18 3.04
CA GLY A 185 -8.21 12.87 1.89
C GLY A 185 -8.64 14.09 1.09
N LEU A 186 -9.47 13.83 0.08
CA LEU A 186 -10.13 14.88 -0.70
C LEU A 186 -11.15 15.59 0.19
N LYS A 187 -10.76 16.72 0.80
CA LYS A 187 -11.70 17.58 1.53
C LYS A 187 -12.91 17.87 0.64
N LYS A 188 -14.12 17.59 1.14
CA LYS A 188 -15.36 18.16 0.60
C LYS A 188 -15.53 19.58 1.11
#